data_AF-A0A166QN34-F1
#
_entry.id   AF-A0A166QN34-F1
#
_cell.length_a   1.000
_cell.length_b   1.000
_cell.length_c   1.000
_cell.angle_alpha   90.00
_cell.angle_beta   90.00
_cell.angle_gamma   90.00
#
_symmetry.space_group_name_H-M   'P 1'
#
loop_
_entity.id
_entity.type
_entity.pdbx_description
1 polymer ?
#
loop_
_entity_poly.entity_id
_entity_poly.type
_entity_poly.pdbx_seq_one_letter_code
_entity_poly.pdbx_strand_id
1 'polypeptide(L)'
;MKKFTNAFRSFRACNAAKASLVAHANSDFAQHKKDKAIVERYSAYLDLHHWAASPLLVGMTEQAKAELRAWGVVFTADLNAFHEKTKALEAEHLTAFKEALYAIGVQAGQEFLKSSGRLDRRLSKATLNAGSVRCNMLDGKRYVSVFEEGSNSAKGFFHATSLTPKTLALGFQR
;
A
#
# COMPACT_ATOMS: atom_id res chain seq x y z
N MET A 1 -21.58 8.92 -20.63
CA MET A 1 -20.64 7.79 -20.43
C MET A 1 -19.27 8.13 -19.80
N LYS A 2 -18.95 9.39 -19.43
CA LYS A 2 -17.60 9.79 -18.95
C LYS A 2 -17.21 9.46 -17.49
N LYS A 3 -18.10 8.92 -16.65
CA LYS A 3 -17.85 8.76 -15.19
C LYS A 3 -17.32 7.40 -14.75
N PHE A 4 -17.55 6.32 -15.52
CA PHE A 4 -17.02 4.99 -15.20
C PHE A 4 -15.50 4.91 -15.42
N THR A 5 -14.94 5.71 -16.33
CA THR A 5 -13.52 5.68 -16.69
C THR A 5 -12.58 6.07 -15.55
N ASN A 6 -13.01 6.92 -14.61
CA ASN A 6 -12.16 7.37 -13.51
C ASN A 6 -11.93 6.30 -12.45
N ALA A 7 -12.97 5.54 -12.05
CA ALA A 7 -12.80 4.49 -11.04
C ALA A 7 -11.95 3.32 -11.56
N PHE A 8 -12.16 2.90 -12.82
CA PHE A 8 -11.32 1.90 -13.46
C PHE A 8 -9.86 2.36 -13.56
N ARG A 9 -9.61 3.65 -13.82
CA ARG A 9 -8.26 4.22 -13.81
C ARG A 9 -7.63 4.13 -12.42
N SER A 10 -8.36 4.49 -11.35
CA SER A 10 -7.85 4.38 -9.98
C SER A 10 -7.56 2.93 -9.57
N PHE A 11 -8.40 1.97 -9.96
CA PHE A 11 -8.13 0.55 -9.70
C PHE A 11 -6.89 0.06 -10.45
N ARG A 12 -6.74 0.42 -11.73
CA ARG A 12 -5.54 0.09 -12.51
C ARG A 12 -4.28 0.69 -11.89
N ALA A 13 -4.33 1.95 -11.48
CA ALA A 13 -3.20 2.61 -10.82
C ALA A 13 -2.81 1.91 -9.51
N CYS A 14 -3.80 1.57 -8.66
CA CYS A 14 -3.54 0.84 -7.43
C CYS A 14 -2.93 -0.55 -7.69
N ASN A 15 -3.48 -1.31 -8.65
CA ASN A 15 -2.97 -2.63 -9.00
C ASN A 15 -1.57 -2.57 -9.65
N ALA A 16 -1.29 -1.54 -10.45
CA ALA A 16 0.03 -1.29 -11.00
C ALA A 16 1.05 -0.96 -9.90
N ALA A 17 0.72 -0.06 -8.97
CA ALA A 17 1.59 0.26 -7.83
C ALA A 17 1.87 -0.96 -6.94
N LYS A 18 0.85 -1.81 -6.71
CA LYS A 18 1.01 -3.09 -6.01
C LYS A 18 1.93 -4.04 -6.78
N ALA A 19 1.77 -4.14 -8.10
CA ALA A 19 2.63 -4.97 -8.93
C ALA A 19 4.09 -4.49 -8.88
N SER A 20 4.33 -3.18 -8.89
CA SER A 20 5.67 -2.59 -8.72
C SER A 20 6.29 -2.95 -7.37
N LEU A 21 5.52 -2.91 -6.27
CA LEU A 21 5.98 -3.38 -4.95
C LEU A 21 6.39 -4.86 -4.97
N VAL A 22 5.54 -5.71 -5.57
CA VAL A 22 5.83 -7.16 -5.68
C VAL A 22 7.07 -7.40 -6.53
N ALA A 23 7.21 -6.71 -7.66
CA ALA A 23 8.39 -6.81 -8.52
C ALA A 23 9.66 -6.36 -7.78
N HIS A 24 9.60 -5.25 -7.05
CA HIS A 24 10.74 -4.76 -6.26
C HIS A 24 11.12 -5.73 -5.13
N ALA A 25 10.13 -6.27 -4.43
CA ALA A 25 10.33 -7.26 -3.37
C ALA A 25 10.88 -8.62 -3.88
N ASN A 26 10.68 -8.92 -5.16
CA ASN A 26 11.17 -10.12 -5.83
C ASN A 26 12.41 -9.88 -6.71
N SER A 27 12.98 -8.67 -6.69
CA SER A 27 14.19 -8.35 -7.45
C SER A 27 15.39 -9.19 -6.99
N ASP A 28 16.38 -9.34 -7.87
CA ASP A 28 17.61 -10.09 -7.58
C ASP A 28 18.29 -9.58 -6.31
N PHE A 29 18.34 -8.26 -6.11
CA PHE A 29 18.88 -7.68 -4.88
C PHE A 29 18.07 -8.08 -3.63
N ALA A 30 16.75 -8.13 -3.73
CA ALA A 30 15.88 -8.53 -2.62
C ALA A 30 16.06 -10.01 -2.23
N GLN A 31 16.40 -10.87 -3.20
CA GLN A 31 16.78 -12.25 -2.96
C GLN A 31 18.19 -12.34 -2.37
N HIS A 32 19.15 -11.64 -3.00
CA HIS A 32 20.55 -11.62 -2.61
C HIS A 32 20.76 -11.17 -1.17
N LYS A 33 20.07 -10.10 -0.71
CA LYS A 33 20.19 -9.62 0.66
C LYS A 33 19.63 -10.59 1.73
N LYS A 34 18.86 -11.61 1.33
CA LYS A 34 18.33 -12.66 2.22
C LYS A 34 19.21 -13.91 2.24
N ASP A 35 20.20 -13.99 1.34
CA ASP A 35 21.14 -15.10 1.31
C ASP A 35 21.93 -15.13 2.61
N LYS A 36 21.99 -16.31 3.24
CA LYS A 36 22.68 -16.52 4.51
C LYS A 36 24.15 -16.07 4.44
N ALA A 37 24.85 -16.38 3.35
CA ALA A 37 26.25 -16.00 3.18
C ALA A 37 26.43 -14.48 3.08
N ILE A 38 25.47 -13.79 2.46
CA ILE A 38 25.47 -12.32 2.36
C ILE A 38 25.17 -11.67 3.70
N VAL A 39 24.22 -12.21 4.47
CA VAL A 39 23.91 -11.74 5.82
C VAL A 39 25.13 -11.92 6.73
N GLU A 40 25.77 -13.10 6.73
CA GLU A 40 26.97 -13.35 7.52
C GLU A 40 28.13 -12.44 7.12
N ARG A 41 28.35 -12.23 5.81
CA ARG A 41 29.37 -11.31 5.32
C ARG A 41 29.08 -9.86 5.73
N TYR A 42 27.81 -9.44 5.71
CA TYR A 42 27.42 -8.11 6.16
C TYR A 42 27.58 -7.95 7.67
N SER A 43 27.24 -8.97 8.46
CA SER A 43 27.52 -8.99 9.91
C SER A 43 29.02 -8.86 10.20
N ALA A 44 29.87 -9.60 9.48
CA ALA A 44 31.32 -9.47 9.62
C ALA A 44 31.80 -8.05 9.29
N TYR A 45 31.23 -7.41 8.26
CA TYR A 45 31.54 -6.02 7.93
C TYR A 45 31.15 -5.06 9.07
N LEU A 46 29.96 -5.20 9.66
CA LEU A 46 29.55 -4.38 10.81
C LEU A 46 30.48 -4.60 12.02
N ASP A 47 30.88 -5.85 12.27
CA ASP A 47 31.78 -6.19 13.37
C ASP A 47 33.17 -5.56 13.23
N LEU A 48 33.66 -5.29 12.01
CA LEU A 48 34.93 -4.57 11.82
C LEU A 48 34.98 -3.22 12.52
N HIS A 49 33.82 -2.58 12.69
CA HIS A 49 33.70 -1.24 13.27
C HIS A 49 33.20 -1.26 14.71
N HIS A 50 32.54 -2.34 15.13
CA HIS A 50 31.83 -2.40 16.40
C HIS A 50 32.29 -3.52 17.34
N TRP A 51 32.96 -4.55 16.84
CA TRP A 51 33.44 -5.68 17.63
C TRP A 51 34.67 -6.37 17.03
N ALA A 52 35.86 -5.82 17.32
CA ALA A 52 37.13 -6.34 16.80
C ALA A 52 37.46 -7.78 17.23
N ALA A 53 36.87 -8.28 18.32
CA ALA A 53 37.04 -9.65 18.82
C ALA A 53 35.98 -10.63 18.28
N SER A 54 35.18 -10.22 17.29
CA SER A 54 34.14 -11.07 16.70
C SER A 54 34.73 -12.38 16.17
N PRO A 55 34.10 -13.55 16.46
CA PRO A 55 34.47 -14.83 15.87
C PRO A 55 34.49 -14.81 14.34
N LEU A 56 33.69 -13.95 13.71
CA LEU A 56 33.64 -13.80 12.25
C LEU A 56 34.91 -13.18 11.66
N LEU A 57 35.72 -12.51 12.50
CA LEU A 57 36.94 -11.81 12.08
C LEU A 57 38.22 -12.59 12.42
N VAL A 58 38.10 -13.66 13.23
CA VAL A 58 39.24 -14.47 13.66
C VAL A 58 39.87 -15.16 12.46
N GLY A 59 41.18 -14.99 12.27
CA GLY A 59 41.91 -15.59 11.16
C GLY A 59 41.79 -14.83 9.82
N MET A 60 41.03 -13.73 9.76
CA MET A 60 41.01 -12.87 8.57
C MET A 60 42.31 -12.07 8.44
N THR A 61 42.89 -12.08 7.25
CA THR A 61 44.05 -11.22 6.91
C THR A 61 43.64 -9.75 6.79
N GLU A 62 44.57 -8.82 6.94
CA GLU A 62 44.28 -7.39 6.76
C GLU A 62 43.81 -7.06 5.33
N GLN A 63 44.29 -7.79 4.32
CA GLN A 63 43.78 -7.68 2.96
C GLN A 63 42.31 -8.08 2.87
N ALA A 64 41.92 -9.22 3.44
CA ALA A 64 40.53 -9.68 3.44
C ALA A 64 39.61 -8.69 4.20
N LYS A 65 40.10 -8.09 5.29
CA LYS A 65 39.38 -7.02 6.00
C LYS A 65 39.22 -5.76 5.14
N ALA A 66 40.23 -5.36 4.37
CA ALA A 66 40.15 -4.22 3.47
C ALA A 66 39.13 -4.46 2.34
N GLU A 67 39.13 -5.65 1.73
CA GLU A 67 38.13 -6.07 0.74
C GLU A 67 36.72 -6.10 1.32
N LEU A 68 36.57 -6.60 2.55
CA LEU A 68 35.29 -6.62 3.27
C LEU A 68 34.76 -5.21 3.54
N ARG A 69 35.62 -4.25 3.90
CA ARG A 69 35.23 -2.83 4.05
C ARG A 69 34.76 -2.23 2.73
N ALA A 70 35.52 -2.42 1.66
CA ALA A 70 35.18 -1.89 0.34
C ALA A 70 33.83 -2.45 -0.15
N TRP A 71 33.63 -3.75 -0.01
CA TRP A 71 32.36 -4.41 -0.34
C TRP A 71 31.22 -3.91 0.55
N GLY A 72 31.43 -3.81 1.87
CA GLY A 72 30.39 -3.43 2.83
C GLY A 72 29.89 -2.01 2.63
N VAL A 73 30.76 -1.07 2.25
CA VAL A 73 30.35 0.31 1.90
C VAL A 73 29.39 0.31 0.70
N VAL A 74 29.75 -0.39 -0.39
CA VAL A 74 28.91 -0.48 -1.59
C VAL A 74 27.59 -1.17 -1.25
N PHE A 75 27.64 -2.31 -0.57
CA PHE A 75 26.45 -3.06 -0.19
C PHE A 75 25.51 -2.26 0.73
N THR A 76 26.05 -1.47 1.66
CA THR A 76 25.26 -0.58 2.53
C THR A 76 24.55 0.49 1.72
N ALA A 77 25.23 1.08 0.73
CA ALA A 77 24.62 2.07 -0.16
C ALA A 77 23.47 1.46 -0.97
N ASP A 78 23.67 0.28 -1.54
CA ASP A 78 22.64 -0.45 -2.29
C ASP A 78 21.46 -0.85 -1.39
N LEU A 79 21.73 -1.30 -0.15
CA LEU A 79 20.71 -1.65 0.83
C LEU A 79 19.86 -0.43 1.21
N ASN A 80 20.49 0.72 1.41
CA ASN A 80 19.78 1.98 1.69
C ASN A 80 18.94 2.43 0.50
N ALA A 81 19.50 2.39 -0.71
CA ALA A 81 18.76 2.71 -1.94
C ALA A 81 17.55 1.78 -2.13
N PHE A 82 17.71 0.49 -1.83
CA PHE A 82 16.61 -0.48 -1.86
C PHE A 82 15.51 -0.13 -0.85
N HIS A 83 15.86 0.26 0.38
CA HIS A 83 14.90 0.67 1.41
C HIS A 83 14.18 1.96 1.04
N GLU A 84 14.88 2.98 0.56
CA GLU A 84 14.25 4.23 0.12
C GLU A 84 13.30 4.00 -1.06
N LYS A 85 13.69 3.17 -2.03
CA LYS A 85 12.78 2.78 -3.11
C LYS A 85 11.55 2.02 -2.61
N THR A 86 11.72 1.18 -1.59
CA THR A 86 10.59 0.46 -0.97
C THR A 86 9.59 1.44 -0.34
N LYS A 87 10.08 2.38 0.47
CA LYS A 87 9.25 3.42 1.10
C LYS A 87 8.50 4.26 0.05
N ALA A 88 9.17 4.64 -1.04
CA ALA A 88 8.55 5.40 -2.12
C ALA A 88 7.41 4.62 -2.78
N LEU A 89 7.64 3.35 -3.11
CA LEU A 89 6.62 2.48 -3.71
C LEU A 89 5.44 2.21 -2.75
N GLU A 90 5.69 2.08 -1.44
CA GLU A 90 4.64 1.93 -0.43
C GLU A 90 3.78 3.19 -0.33
N ALA A 91 4.38 4.37 -0.35
CA ALA A 91 3.68 5.65 -0.35
C ALA A 91 2.84 5.84 -1.63
N GLU A 92 3.38 5.46 -2.79
CA GLU A 92 2.66 5.47 -4.07
C GLU A 92 1.45 4.53 -4.03
N HIS A 93 1.65 3.29 -3.62
CA HIS A 93 0.57 2.30 -3.50
C HIS A 93 -0.51 2.75 -2.51
N LEU A 94 -0.11 3.29 -1.35
CA LEU A 94 -1.05 3.81 -0.36
C LEU A 94 -1.89 4.96 -0.93
N THR A 95 -1.26 5.86 -1.69
CA THR A 95 -1.96 6.98 -2.34
C THR A 95 -2.97 6.47 -3.36
N ALA A 96 -2.54 5.59 -4.27
CA ALA A 96 -3.42 4.99 -5.27
C ALA A 96 -4.56 4.18 -4.65
N PHE A 97 -4.30 3.49 -3.52
CA PHE A 97 -5.31 2.75 -2.77
C PHE A 97 -6.37 3.68 -2.16
N LYS A 98 -5.95 4.80 -1.57
CA LYS A 98 -6.87 5.82 -1.03
C LYS A 98 -7.75 6.42 -2.14
N GLU A 99 -7.17 6.74 -3.29
CA GLU A 99 -7.91 7.24 -4.45
C GLU A 99 -8.92 6.21 -4.98
N ALA A 100 -8.53 4.94 -5.03
CA ALA A 100 -9.41 3.86 -5.46
C ALA A 100 -10.59 3.64 -4.50
N LEU A 101 -10.36 3.71 -3.18
CA LEU A 101 -11.43 3.71 -2.18
C LEU A 101 -12.36 4.93 -2.32
N TYR A 102 -11.80 6.10 -2.59
CA TYR A 102 -12.57 7.30 -2.88
C TYR A 102 -13.47 7.11 -4.11
N ALA A 103 -12.92 6.55 -5.19
CA ALA A 103 -13.68 6.28 -6.41
C ALA A 103 -14.83 5.27 -6.17
N ILE A 104 -14.61 4.24 -5.34
CA ILE A 104 -15.69 3.33 -4.89
C ILE A 104 -16.77 4.12 -4.16
N GLY A 105 -16.39 5.01 -3.24
CA GLY A 105 -17.31 5.90 -2.54
C GLY A 105 -18.17 6.72 -3.49
N VAL A 106 -17.53 7.35 -4.48
CA VAL A 106 -18.23 8.14 -5.50
C VAL A 106 -19.23 7.29 -6.28
N GLN A 107 -18.86 6.07 -6.68
CA GLN A 107 -19.77 5.15 -7.37
C GLN A 107 -20.95 4.76 -6.48
N ALA A 108 -20.70 4.42 -5.22
CA ALA A 108 -21.74 4.10 -4.25
C ALA A 108 -22.72 5.27 -4.05
N GLY A 109 -22.21 6.50 -3.96
CA GLY A 109 -23.02 7.71 -3.84
C GLY A 109 -23.89 7.96 -5.07
N GLN A 110 -23.35 7.75 -6.28
CA GLN A 110 -24.12 7.85 -7.52
C GLN A 110 -25.20 6.78 -7.61
N GLU A 111 -24.92 5.56 -7.17
CA GLU A 111 -25.92 4.50 -7.13
C GLU A 111 -27.02 4.81 -6.11
N PHE A 112 -26.63 5.28 -4.92
CA PHE A 112 -27.56 5.73 -3.89
C PHE A 112 -28.52 6.81 -4.41
N LEU A 113 -28.03 7.82 -5.14
CA LEU A 113 -28.87 8.87 -5.72
C LEU A 113 -29.86 8.35 -6.79
N LYS A 114 -29.47 7.32 -7.55
CA LYS A 114 -30.33 6.71 -8.58
C LYS A 114 -31.35 5.73 -8.00
N SER A 115 -31.13 5.26 -6.79
CA SER A 115 -32.03 4.34 -6.11
C SER A 115 -33.23 5.08 -5.50
N SER A 116 -34.39 4.43 -5.51
CA SER A 116 -35.62 4.91 -4.87
C SER A 116 -36.01 4.00 -3.71
N GLY A 117 -36.85 4.50 -2.79
CA GLY A 117 -37.32 3.76 -1.62
C GLY A 117 -36.70 4.20 -0.30
N ARG A 118 -36.85 3.37 0.74
CA ARG A 118 -36.39 3.68 2.11
C ARG A 118 -34.88 3.89 2.16
N LEU A 119 -34.46 4.87 2.97
CA LEU A 119 -33.06 5.31 3.05
C LEU A 119 -32.09 4.18 3.42
N ASP A 120 -32.45 3.41 4.44
CA ASP A 120 -31.71 2.25 4.95
C ASP A 120 -31.44 1.21 3.84
N ARG A 121 -32.47 0.85 3.08
CA ARG A 121 -32.35 -0.13 1.97
C ARG A 121 -31.48 0.40 0.85
N ARG A 122 -31.66 1.67 0.49
CA ARG A 122 -30.85 2.33 -0.56
C ARG A 122 -29.38 2.36 -0.18
N LEU A 123 -29.09 2.71 1.07
CA LEU A 123 -27.72 2.77 1.56
C LEU A 123 -27.09 1.39 1.66
N SER A 124 -27.82 0.41 2.23
CA SER A 124 -27.37 -0.98 2.30
C SER A 124 -27.05 -1.55 0.91
N LYS A 125 -27.92 -1.30 -0.08
CA LYS A 125 -27.67 -1.73 -1.46
C LYS A 125 -26.40 -1.09 -2.03
N ALA A 126 -26.24 0.22 -1.88
CA ALA A 126 -25.07 0.94 -2.39
C ALA A 126 -23.77 0.46 -1.73
N THR A 127 -23.76 0.23 -0.42
CA THR A 127 -22.56 -0.25 0.30
C THR A 127 -22.24 -1.71 0.00
N LEU A 128 -23.24 -2.58 -0.17
CA LEU A 128 -23.04 -3.97 -0.60
C LEU A 128 -22.42 -4.04 -2.00
N ASN A 129 -22.94 -3.26 -2.94
CA ASN A 129 -22.38 -3.20 -4.30
C ASN A 129 -20.96 -2.63 -4.32
N ALA A 130 -20.73 -1.56 -3.57
CA ALA A 130 -19.39 -1.01 -3.36
C ALA A 130 -18.42 -2.04 -2.76
N GLY A 131 -18.90 -2.82 -1.79
CA GLY A 131 -18.18 -3.94 -1.20
C GLY A 131 -17.81 -5.02 -2.22
N SER A 132 -18.73 -5.37 -3.10
CA SER A 132 -18.46 -6.30 -4.21
C SER A 132 -17.41 -5.75 -5.18
N VAL A 133 -17.47 -4.45 -5.51
CA VAL A 133 -16.48 -3.80 -6.40
C VAL A 133 -15.10 -3.82 -5.75
N ARG A 134 -14.98 -3.46 -4.47
CA ARG A 134 -13.70 -3.51 -3.73
C ARG A 134 -13.12 -4.92 -3.73
N CYS A 135 -13.96 -5.90 -3.43
CA CYS A 135 -13.56 -7.31 -3.38
C CYS A 135 -12.99 -7.76 -4.73
N ASN A 136 -13.66 -7.41 -5.83
CA ASN A 136 -13.29 -7.90 -7.15
C ASN A 136 -12.14 -7.12 -7.81
N MET A 137 -11.96 -5.83 -7.46
CA MET A 137 -11.08 -4.93 -8.22
C MET A 137 -9.86 -4.40 -7.45
N LEU A 138 -9.82 -4.56 -6.12
CA LEU A 138 -8.82 -3.92 -5.25
C LEU A 138 -8.04 -4.89 -4.37
N ASP A 139 -8.63 -5.34 -3.27
CA ASP A 139 -7.90 -6.03 -2.19
C ASP A 139 -8.60 -7.28 -1.66
N GLY A 140 -9.67 -7.73 -2.31
CA GLY A 140 -10.43 -8.91 -1.87
C GLY A 140 -11.32 -8.66 -0.65
N LYS A 141 -11.33 -7.45 -0.07
CA LYS A 141 -12.19 -7.14 1.07
C LYS A 141 -13.55 -6.65 0.60
N ARG A 142 -14.60 -7.07 1.31
CA ARG A 142 -16.00 -6.67 1.05
C ARG A 142 -16.48 -5.47 1.86
N TYR A 143 -15.71 -5.04 2.85
CA TYR A 143 -16.12 -3.94 3.71
C TYR A 143 -15.92 -2.59 3.01
N VAL A 144 -17.01 -1.81 2.91
CA VAL A 144 -16.98 -0.40 2.52
C VAL A 144 -17.91 0.35 3.47
N SER A 145 -17.35 1.29 4.23
CA SER A 145 -18.14 2.16 5.09
C SER A 145 -18.25 3.55 4.48
N VAL A 146 -19.47 4.09 4.57
CA VAL A 146 -19.81 5.47 4.26
C VAL A 146 -20.09 6.29 5.52
N PHE A 147 -20.03 5.64 6.69
CA PHE A 147 -20.26 6.25 8.00
C PHE A 147 -18.97 6.48 8.79
N GLU A 148 -17.92 5.74 8.45
CA GLU A 148 -16.63 5.84 9.12
C GLU A 148 -15.96 7.17 8.76
N GLU A 149 -15.87 8.05 9.76
CA GLU A 149 -15.30 9.37 9.59
C GLU A 149 -13.83 9.28 9.15
N GLY A 150 -13.45 10.13 8.19
CA GLY A 150 -12.10 10.11 7.62
C GLY A 150 -11.86 9.04 6.55
N SER A 151 -12.71 8.02 6.43
CA SER A 151 -12.59 6.99 5.38
C SER A 151 -12.71 7.60 3.98
N ASN A 152 -11.83 7.18 3.05
CA ASN A 152 -11.86 7.69 1.68
C ASN A 152 -13.12 7.28 0.92
N SER A 153 -13.67 6.09 1.20
CA SER A 153 -14.97 5.70 0.63
C SER A 153 -16.11 6.57 1.13
N ALA A 154 -16.12 6.96 2.40
CA ALA A 154 -17.09 7.91 2.92
C ALA A 154 -16.93 9.30 2.27
N LYS A 155 -15.69 9.81 2.16
CA LYS A 155 -15.40 11.07 1.48
C LYS A 155 -15.91 11.08 0.04
N GLY A 156 -15.67 10.01 -0.72
CA GLY A 156 -16.16 9.87 -2.09
C GLY A 156 -17.69 9.82 -2.17
N PHE A 157 -18.33 9.10 -1.25
CA PHE A 157 -19.79 9.01 -1.18
C PHE A 157 -20.43 10.38 -0.92
N PHE A 158 -19.95 11.11 0.10
CA PHE A 158 -20.47 12.42 0.44
C PHE A 158 -20.17 13.46 -0.64
N HIS A 159 -19.02 13.36 -1.31
CA HIS A 159 -18.74 14.19 -2.48
C HIS A 159 -19.77 13.97 -3.60
N ALA A 160 -20.10 12.72 -3.91
CA ALA A 160 -21.03 12.39 -4.99
C ALA A 160 -22.50 12.71 -4.66
N THR A 161 -22.89 12.62 -3.40
CA THR A 161 -24.28 12.82 -2.95
C THR A 161 -24.56 14.26 -2.52
N SER A 162 -23.53 15.06 -2.27
CA SER A 162 -23.61 16.36 -1.59
C SER A 162 -24.27 16.29 -0.20
N LEU A 163 -24.44 15.09 0.34
CA LEU A 163 -24.89 14.87 1.71
C LEU A 163 -23.71 15.04 2.67
N THR A 164 -24.03 15.26 3.93
CA THR A 164 -23.09 15.21 5.05
C THR A 164 -23.39 14.01 5.95
N PRO A 165 -22.42 13.54 6.75
CA PRO A 165 -22.67 12.51 7.76
C PRO A 165 -23.87 12.85 8.66
N LYS A 166 -23.99 14.11 9.07
CA LYS A 166 -25.09 14.62 9.90
C LYS A 166 -26.45 14.50 9.21
N THR A 167 -26.54 14.91 7.94
CA THR A 167 -27.80 14.80 7.18
C THR A 167 -28.21 13.35 6.95
N LEU A 168 -27.24 12.44 6.79
CA LEU A 168 -27.53 11.01 6.64
C LEU A 168 -28.06 10.43 7.95
N ALA A 169 -27.44 10.78 9.09
CA ALA A 169 -27.86 10.33 10.42
C ALA A 169 -29.29 10.78 10.78
N LEU A 170 -29.66 12.02 10.45
CA LEU A 170 -31.02 12.53 10.67
C LEU A 170 -32.09 11.78 9.86
N GLY A 171 -31.71 11.22 8.71
CA GLY A 171 -32.60 10.42 7.88
C GLY A 171 -32.90 9.02 8.44
N PHE A 172 -32.13 8.53 9.41
CA PHE A 172 -32.37 7.27 10.12
C PHE A 172 -33.23 7.42 11.38
N GLN A 173 -33.54 8.66 11.79
CA GLN A 173 -34.35 8.97 12.98
C GLN A 173 -35.84 9.22 12.65
N ARG A 174 -36.25 8.99 11.40
CA ARG A 174 -37.65 9.08 10.93
C ARG A 174 -38.13 7.72 10.47
#